data_AF-A0A971BPM3-F1
#
_entry.id   AF-A0A971BPM3-F1
#
_cell.length_a   1.000
_cell.length_b   1.000
_cell.length_c   1.000
_cell.angle_alpha   90.00
_cell.angle_beta   90.00
_cell.angle_gamma   90.00
#
_symmetry.space_group_name_H-M   'P 1'
#
loop_
_entity.id
_entity.type
_entity.pdbx_description
1 polymer ?
#
loop_
_entity_poly.entity_id
_entity_poly.type
_entity_poly.pdbx_seq_one_letter_code
_entity_poly.pdbx_strand_id
1 'polypeptide(L)'
;MHATIEALKQDVFERNAGEPEFHQAVAEVLDSLAPVLERHPEYLDEDIVHRLCEPERQIIFRVPWRDDKGQVHINRGYRVEFNSALGPYKGGLRFHPSVNLGIVKFLGFEQIFKNALTGLPIGGGKGGANFDPRGRSDAEIMSFCQSFMTELYRHIGEYTDVPAGDIGVGAREIGYMFGQYKRITNRFESGVLTGKGLSWGGSLVRTEATGYGTIFFAREQLATRGQDFEGKRVSVSGSGNVAIFAMEKAQELGARVVTASDSSGCIYDPDGIDLELLKQVKLVERGRIVDYADRRGRGVEYRS
;
A
#
# COMPACT_ATOMS: atom_id res chain seq x y z
N MET A 1 -38.12 -5.45 9.22
CA MET A 1 -37.05 -5.98 10.08
C MET A 1 -35.88 -5.04 9.89
N HIS A 2 -35.44 -4.31 10.92
CA HIS A 2 -34.19 -3.57 10.78
C HIS A 2 -33.07 -4.59 10.59
N ALA A 3 -32.32 -4.46 9.49
CA ALA A 3 -31.16 -5.30 9.25
C ALA A 3 -30.19 -5.11 10.42
N THR A 4 -29.85 -6.18 11.12
CA THR A 4 -28.82 -6.14 12.15
C THR A 4 -27.45 -6.15 11.48
N ILE A 5 -26.43 -5.65 12.18
CA ILE A 5 -25.03 -5.72 11.72
C ILE A 5 -24.64 -7.18 11.41
N GLU A 6 -25.11 -8.14 12.22
CA GLU A 6 -24.84 -9.56 11.99
C GLU A 6 -25.49 -10.10 10.72
N ALA A 7 -26.76 -9.73 10.44
CA ALA A 7 -27.41 -10.10 9.19
C ALA A 7 -26.68 -9.49 7.98
N LEU A 8 -26.20 -8.25 8.11
CA LEU A 8 -25.43 -7.58 7.06
C LEU A 8 -24.10 -8.28 6.81
N LYS A 9 -23.33 -8.59 7.86
CA LYS A 9 -22.07 -9.35 7.75
C LYS A 9 -22.31 -10.69 7.06
N GLN A 10 -23.36 -11.42 7.47
CA GLN A 10 -23.67 -12.71 6.89
C GLN A 10 -23.94 -12.61 5.38
N ASP A 11 -24.78 -11.67 4.94
CA ASP A 11 -25.06 -11.45 3.52
C ASP A 11 -23.78 -11.08 2.74
N VAL A 12 -22.93 -10.20 3.29
CA VAL A 12 -21.64 -9.87 2.69
C VAL A 12 -20.73 -11.10 2.59
N PHE A 13 -20.66 -11.94 3.64
CA PHE A 13 -19.77 -13.10 3.64
C PHE A 13 -20.24 -14.20 2.69
N GLU A 14 -21.55 -14.43 2.59
CA GLU A 14 -22.15 -15.41 1.68
C GLU A 14 -21.89 -15.05 0.21
N ARG A 15 -22.04 -13.77 -0.17
CA ARG A 15 -21.75 -13.29 -1.53
C ARG A 15 -20.27 -13.35 -1.89
N ASN A 16 -19.40 -13.26 -0.88
CA ASN A 16 -17.95 -13.13 -1.04
C ASN A 16 -17.21 -14.37 -0.51
N ALA A 17 -17.75 -15.55 -0.78
CA ALA A 17 -17.19 -16.81 -0.28
C ALA A 17 -15.72 -17.01 -0.69
N GLY A 18 -14.88 -17.39 0.27
CA GLY A 18 -13.45 -17.67 0.04
C GLY A 18 -12.53 -16.44 0.09
N GLU A 19 -13.01 -15.31 0.62
CA GLU A 19 -12.23 -14.07 0.77
C GLU A 19 -12.01 -13.69 2.25
N PRO A 20 -11.28 -14.51 3.03
CA PRO A 20 -11.19 -14.36 4.49
C PRO A 20 -10.58 -13.02 4.92
N GLU A 21 -9.60 -12.48 4.18
CA GLU A 21 -9.02 -11.17 4.48
C GLU A 21 -10.04 -10.05 4.32
N PHE A 22 -10.95 -10.17 3.35
CA PHE A 22 -12.02 -9.20 3.15
C PHE A 22 -13.09 -9.32 4.22
N HIS A 23 -13.46 -10.55 4.61
CA HIS A 23 -14.41 -10.79 5.70
C HIS A 23 -13.91 -10.20 7.02
N GLN A 24 -12.63 -10.38 7.33
CA GLN A 24 -12.03 -9.84 8.55
C GLN A 24 -12.17 -8.30 8.60
N ALA A 25 -11.77 -7.59 7.54
CA ALA A 25 -11.84 -6.13 7.54
C ALA A 25 -13.28 -5.60 7.60
N VAL A 26 -14.20 -6.23 6.89
CA VAL A 26 -15.63 -5.89 6.99
C VAL A 26 -16.13 -6.10 8.42
N ALA A 27 -15.80 -7.22 9.05
CA ALA A 27 -16.22 -7.50 10.43
C ALA A 27 -15.73 -6.42 11.40
N GLU A 28 -14.42 -6.14 11.40
CA GLU A 28 -13.78 -5.18 12.30
C GLU A 28 -14.35 -3.76 12.14
N VAL A 29 -14.56 -3.31 10.89
CA VAL A 29 -15.16 -2.00 10.64
C VAL A 29 -16.62 -1.98 11.08
N LEU A 30 -17.44 -2.95 10.68
CA LEU A 30 -18.86 -2.96 11.04
C LEU A 30 -19.09 -3.04 12.55
N ASP A 31 -18.26 -3.80 13.27
CA ASP A 31 -18.27 -3.85 14.73
C ASP A 31 -18.03 -2.48 15.37
N SER A 32 -17.09 -1.69 14.80
CA SER A 32 -16.82 -0.34 15.29
C SER A 32 -17.94 0.67 14.99
N LEU A 33 -18.81 0.39 14.02
CA LEU A 33 -19.89 1.30 13.60
C LEU A 33 -21.16 1.17 14.44
N ALA A 34 -21.29 0.14 15.30
CA ALA A 34 -22.52 -0.10 16.06
C ALA A 34 -23.05 1.15 16.81
N PRO A 35 -22.23 1.92 17.56
CA PRO A 35 -22.72 3.11 18.25
C PRO A 35 -23.19 4.24 17.32
N VAL A 36 -22.67 4.28 16.08
CA VAL A 36 -23.07 5.26 15.06
C VAL A 36 -24.41 4.86 14.46
N LEU A 37 -24.59 3.58 14.14
CA LEU A 37 -25.83 3.07 13.53
C LEU A 37 -27.01 3.10 14.51
N GLU A 38 -26.76 2.94 15.81
CA GLU A 38 -27.79 3.15 16.85
C GLU A 38 -28.28 4.60 16.90
N ARG A 39 -27.38 5.58 16.66
CA ARG A 39 -27.72 7.01 16.68
C ARG A 39 -28.28 7.50 15.34
N HIS A 40 -27.89 6.87 14.25
CA HIS A 40 -28.24 7.21 12.88
C HIS A 40 -28.86 6.01 12.15
N PRO A 41 -30.07 5.58 12.55
CA PRO A 41 -30.74 4.43 11.94
C PRO A 41 -31.04 4.61 10.46
N GLU A 42 -31.13 5.86 9.97
CA GLU A 42 -31.32 6.19 8.56
C GLU A 42 -30.24 5.59 7.65
N TYR A 43 -29.04 5.32 8.16
CA TYR A 43 -27.96 4.66 7.40
C TYR A 43 -28.24 3.18 7.10
N LEU A 44 -29.02 2.52 7.96
CA LEU A 44 -29.49 1.16 7.71
C LEU A 44 -30.76 1.17 6.85
N ASP A 45 -31.67 2.11 7.10
CA ASP A 45 -32.94 2.19 6.35
C ASP A 45 -32.72 2.48 4.85
N GLU A 46 -31.67 3.23 4.51
CA GLU A 46 -31.26 3.55 3.13
C GLU A 46 -30.16 2.61 2.59
N ASP A 47 -29.90 1.48 3.25
CA ASP A 47 -28.89 0.48 2.89
C ASP A 47 -27.49 1.08 2.62
N ILE A 48 -27.13 2.18 3.29
CA ILE A 48 -25.86 2.88 3.06
C ILE A 48 -24.68 1.98 3.44
N VAL A 49 -24.78 1.31 4.59
CA VAL A 49 -23.72 0.42 5.09
C VAL A 49 -23.53 -0.78 4.16
N HIS A 50 -24.63 -1.32 3.63
CA HIS A 50 -24.56 -2.42 2.68
C HIS A 50 -23.91 -2.00 1.35
N ARG A 51 -24.33 -0.86 0.78
CA ARG A 51 -23.71 -0.29 -0.42
C ARG A 51 -22.22 0.02 -0.22
N LEU A 52 -21.82 0.42 0.99
CA LEU A 52 -20.42 0.67 1.32
C LEU A 52 -19.56 -0.62 1.30
N CYS A 53 -20.14 -1.77 1.61
CA CYS A 53 -19.44 -3.06 1.61
C CYS A 53 -19.32 -3.69 0.21
N GLU A 54 -20.09 -3.24 -0.78
CA GLU A 54 -19.98 -3.72 -2.16
C GLU A 54 -19.15 -2.73 -3.00
N PRO A 55 -18.05 -3.17 -3.65
CA PRO A 55 -17.28 -2.27 -4.51
C PRO A 55 -18.13 -1.71 -5.66
N GLU A 56 -18.00 -0.42 -5.95
CA GLU A 56 -18.64 0.19 -7.13
C GLU A 56 -18.22 -0.49 -8.43
N ARG A 57 -16.95 -0.94 -8.53
CA ARG A 57 -16.47 -1.71 -9.68
C ARG A 57 -15.31 -2.64 -9.33
N GLN A 58 -15.28 -3.80 -9.98
CA GLN A 58 -14.18 -4.77 -9.91
C GLN A 58 -13.74 -5.17 -11.32
N ILE A 59 -12.46 -4.97 -11.62
CA ILE A 59 -11.88 -5.23 -12.94
C ILE A 59 -10.80 -6.29 -12.79
N ILE A 60 -10.93 -7.38 -13.53
CA ILE A 60 -9.98 -8.49 -13.56
C ILE A 60 -9.60 -8.74 -15.02
N PHE A 61 -8.31 -8.74 -15.31
CA PHE A 61 -7.85 -8.81 -16.70
C PHE A 61 -6.58 -9.64 -16.87
N ARG A 62 -6.38 -10.14 -18.08
CA ARG A 62 -5.20 -10.92 -18.47
C ARG A 62 -4.04 -10.00 -18.80
N VAL A 63 -2.84 -10.34 -18.33
CA VAL A 63 -1.60 -9.59 -18.59
C VAL A 63 -0.57 -10.52 -19.24
N PRO A 64 -0.57 -10.64 -20.58
CA PRO A 64 0.43 -11.41 -21.31
C PRO A 64 1.71 -10.59 -21.53
N TRP A 65 2.89 -11.15 -21.25
CA TRP A 65 4.17 -10.47 -21.44
C TRP A 65 5.25 -11.45 -21.87
N ARG A 66 6.37 -10.95 -22.40
CA ARG A 66 7.51 -11.77 -22.81
C ARG A 66 8.72 -11.52 -21.91
N ASP A 67 9.39 -12.60 -21.54
CA ASP A 67 10.65 -12.57 -20.80
C ASP A 67 11.86 -12.34 -21.71
N ASP A 68 13.05 -12.19 -21.11
CA ASP A 68 14.29 -11.94 -21.86
C ASP A 68 14.70 -13.11 -22.76
N LYS A 69 14.14 -14.31 -22.55
CA LYS A 69 14.33 -15.51 -23.38
C LYS A 69 13.27 -15.61 -24.49
N GLY A 70 12.38 -14.63 -24.59
CA GLY A 70 11.28 -14.59 -25.55
C GLY A 70 10.09 -15.49 -25.20
N GLN A 71 10.07 -16.10 -24.01
CA GLN A 71 8.96 -16.93 -23.56
C GLN A 71 7.78 -16.06 -23.12
N VAL A 72 6.56 -16.50 -23.46
CA VAL A 72 5.34 -15.81 -23.08
C VAL A 72 4.90 -16.27 -21.68
N HIS A 73 4.67 -15.30 -20.80
CA HIS A 73 4.10 -15.49 -19.47
C HIS A 73 2.73 -14.83 -19.40
N ILE A 74 1.86 -15.36 -18.54
CA ILE A 74 0.52 -14.81 -18.32
C ILE A 74 0.30 -14.63 -16.82
N ASN A 75 -0.05 -13.41 -16.43
CA ASN A 75 -0.49 -13.07 -15.09
C ASN A 75 -1.90 -12.48 -15.12
N ARG A 76 -2.49 -12.33 -13.94
CA ARG A 76 -3.78 -11.69 -13.75
C ARG A 76 -3.58 -10.32 -13.10
N GLY A 77 -4.16 -9.30 -13.72
CA GLY A 77 -4.26 -7.95 -13.20
C GLY A 77 -5.61 -7.70 -12.54
N TYR A 78 -5.62 -6.79 -11.56
CA TYR A 78 -6.79 -6.44 -10.77
C TYR A 78 -6.85 -4.92 -10.57
N ARG A 79 -8.08 -4.38 -10.60
CA ARG A 79 -8.39 -3.06 -10.04
C ARG A 79 -9.80 -3.09 -9.42
N VAL A 80 -9.86 -2.84 -8.12
CA VAL A 80 -11.10 -2.67 -7.35
C VAL A 80 -11.24 -1.19 -7.05
N GLU A 81 -12.24 -0.59 -7.65
CA GLU A 81 -12.66 0.79 -7.47
C GLU A 81 -13.81 0.76 -6.47
N PHE A 82 -13.49 0.91 -5.18
CA PHE A 82 -14.39 0.50 -4.11
C PHE A 82 -15.44 1.57 -3.84
N ASN A 83 -15.01 2.81 -3.59
CA ASN A 83 -15.93 3.92 -3.31
C ASN A 83 -15.39 5.26 -3.83
N SER A 84 -16.24 6.05 -4.48
CA SER A 84 -15.89 7.35 -5.06
C SER A 84 -16.62 8.54 -4.43
N ALA A 85 -17.34 8.34 -3.32
CA ALA A 85 -18.21 9.36 -2.74
C ALA A 85 -17.49 10.65 -2.33
N LEU A 86 -16.20 10.57 -1.98
CA LEU A 86 -15.38 11.72 -1.59
C LEU A 86 -14.47 12.25 -2.72
N GLY A 87 -14.42 11.60 -3.88
CA GLY A 87 -13.55 11.95 -4.98
C GLY A 87 -13.08 10.75 -5.80
N PRO A 88 -12.10 10.92 -6.71
CA PRO A 88 -11.59 9.85 -7.55
C PRO A 88 -11.11 8.65 -6.73
N TYR A 89 -11.26 7.43 -7.25
CA TYR A 89 -10.72 6.26 -6.55
C TYR A 89 -9.21 6.45 -6.34
N LYS A 90 -8.73 6.07 -5.16
CA LYS A 90 -7.32 6.29 -4.82
C LYS A 90 -6.75 5.12 -4.04
N GLY A 91 -5.72 4.51 -4.61
CA GLY A 91 -4.88 3.57 -3.87
C GLY A 91 -3.88 2.78 -4.70
N GLY A 92 -2.97 2.13 -3.99
CA GLY A 92 -1.77 1.52 -4.57
C GLY A 92 -2.00 0.30 -5.47
N LEU A 93 -0.98 -0.04 -6.25
CA LEU A 93 -0.85 -1.24 -7.04
C LEU A 93 0.17 -2.17 -6.40
N ARG A 94 -0.19 -3.43 -6.14
CA ARG A 94 0.69 -4.44 -5.55
C ARG A 94 1.08 -5.51 -6.57
N PHE A 95 2.38 -5.72 -6.79
CA PHE A 95 2.90 -6.83 -7.59
C PHE A 95 3.54 -7.86 -6.65
N HIS A 96 2.80 -8.94 -6.38
CA HIS A 96 3.26 -10.01 -5.51
C HIS A 96 2.53 -11.32 -5.87
N PRO A 97 3.19 -12.49 -5.85
CA PRO A 97 2.56 -13.76 -6.26
C PRO A 97 1.32 -14.15 -5.44
N SER A 98 1.16 -13.62 -4.22
CA SER A 98 -0.02 -13.89 -3.38
C SER A 98 -1.26 -13.08 -3.78
N VAL A 99 -1.16 -12.09 -4.67
CA VAL A 99 -2.28 -11.19 -4.99
C VAL A 99 -3.44 -11.96 -5.64
N ASN A 100 -4.60 -11.90 -5.00
CA ASN A 100 -5.88 -12.42 -5.47
C ASN A 100 -6.99 -11.36 -5.27
N LEU A 101 -8.21 -11.63 -5.72
CA LEU A 101 -9.33 -10.69 -5.62
C LEU A 101 -9.65 -10.32 -4.16
N GLY A 102 -9.77 -11.31 -3.27
CA GLY A 102 -10.07 -11.10 -1.85
C GLY A 102 -9.09 -10.14 -1.17
N ILE A 103 -7.78 -10.32 -1.40
CA ILE A 103 -6.74 -9.41 -0.88
C ILE A 103 -6.89 -8.00 -1.46
N VAL A 104 -7.18 -7.86 -2.76
CA VAL A 104 -7.36 -6.54 -3.38
C VAL A 104 -8.60 -5.85 -2.85
N LYS A 105 -9.71 -6.57 -2.63
CA LYS A 105 -10.93 -6.04 -2.02
C LYS A 105 -10.73 -5.63 -0.58
N PHE A 106 -10.13 -6.49 0.25
CA PHE A 106 -9.71 -6.17 1.61
C PHE A 106 -8.96 -4.83 1.65
N LEU A 107 -7.88 -4.72 0.88
CA LEU A 107 -7.06 -3.52 0.85
C LEU A 107 -7.81 -2.31 0.29
N GLY A 108 -8.74 -2.52 -0.65
CA GLY A 108 -9.58 -1.47 -1.23
C GLY A 108 -10.61 -0.93 -0.25
N PHE A 109 -11.22 -1.80 0.56
CA PHE A 109 -12.18 -1.45 1.59
C PHE A 109 -11.54 -0.59 2.68
N GLU A 110 -10.43 -1.05 3.25
CA GLU A 110 -9.60 -0.29 4.21
C GLU A 110 -9.15 1.07 3.65
N GLN A 111 -8.89 1.12 2.34
CA GLN A 111 -8.44 2.34 1.68
C GLN A 111 -9.52 3.42 1.66
N ILE A 112 -10.81 3.08 1.70
CA ILE A 112 -11.91 4.06 1.82
C ILE A 112 -11.75 4.88 3.09
N PHE A 113 -11.69 4.20 4.24
CA PHE A 113 -11.66 4.83 5.55
C PHE A 113 -10.34 5.58 5.78
N LYS A 114 -9.22 4.97 5.39
CA LYS A 114 -7.92 5.64 5.47
C LYS A 114 -7.91 6.95 4.68
N ASN A 115 -8.48 6.96 3.48
CA ASN A 115 -8.50 8.14 2.63
C ASN A 115 -9.47 9.20 3.17
N ALA A 116 -10.64 8.79 3.66
CA ALA A 116 -11.59 9.70 4.31
C ALA A 116 -10.97 10.43 5.52
N LEU A 117 -10.18 9.72 6.34
CA LEU A 117 -9.50 10.30 7.51
C LEU A 117 -8.46 11.38 7.16
N THR A 118 -8.03 11.48 5.90
CA THR A 118 -7.10 12.55 5.49
C THR A 118 -7.78 13.91 5.36
N GLY A 119 -9.12 13.95 5.24
CA GLY A 119 -9.88 15.16 4.94
C GLY A 119 -9.71 15.68 3.50
N LEU A 120 -9.00 14.93 2.64
CA LEU A 120 -8.80 15.26 1.23
C LEU A 120 -9.88 14.61 0.34
N PRO A 121 -10.18 15.19 -0.84
CA PRO A 121 -11.22 14.70 -1.73
C PRO A 121 -10.76 13.47 -2.54
N ILE A 122 -10.63 12.33 -1.87
CA ILE A 122 -10.15 11.07 -2.47
C ILE A 122 -11.00 9.88 -1.99
N GLY A 123 -11.51 9.10 -2.96
CA GLY A 123 -12.20 7.84 -2.73
C GLY A 123 -11.25 6.67 -2.43
N GLY A 124 -11.77 5.46 -2.29
CA GLY A 124 -11.01 4.25 -1.99
C GLY A 124 -10.90 3.28 -3.18
N GLY A 125 -9.70 2.77 -3.43
CA GLY A 125 -9.50 1.71 -4.42
C GLY A 125 -8.17 0.99 -4.24
N LYS A 126 -8.00 -0.17 -4.89
CA LYS A 126 -6.75 -0.93 -4.87
C LYS A 126 -6.59 -1.75 -6.13
N GLY A 127 -5.36 -2.06 -6.52
CA GLY A 127 -5.12 -2.98 -7.62
C GLY A 127 -3.79 -3.67 -7.52
N GLY A 128 -3.39 -4.31 -8.61
CA GLY A 128 -2.14 -5.04 -8.66
C GLY A 128 -2.19 -6.23 -9.59
N ALA A 129 -1.24 -7.13 -9.41
CA ALA A 129 -1.17 -8.37 -10.16
C ALA A 129 -0.44 -9.45 -9.36
N ASN A 130 -0.73 -10.71 -9.67
CA ASN A 130 -0.01 -11.86 -9.12
C ASN A 130 1.39 -12.07 -9.75
N PHE A 131 1.99 -11.00 -10.27
CA PHE A 131 3.31 -10.98 -10.85
C PHE A 131 4.37 -10.89 -9.75
N ASP A 132 5.42 -11.70 -9.84
CA ASP A 132 6.58 -11.61 -8.94
C ASP A 132 7.71 -10.81 -9.60
N PRO A 133 7.99 -9.57 -9.14
CA PRO A 133 9.07 -8.76 -9.69
C PRO A 133 10.47 -9.21 -9.23
N ARG A 134 10.57 -10.14 -8.27
CA ARG A 134 11.87 -10.61 -7.76
C ARG A 134 12.60 -11.43 -8.83
N GLY A 135 13.89 -11.14 -8.99
CA GLY A 135 14.74 -11.81 -9.97
C GLY A 135 14.45 -11.46 -11.44
N ARG A 136 13.59 -10.46 -11.69
CA ARG A 136 13.26 -9.99 -13.04
C ARG A 136 14.21 -8.88 -13.48
N SER A 137 14.54 -8.86 -14.77
CA SER A 137 15.31 -7.76 -15.34
C SER A 137 14.47 -6.49 -15.46
N ASP A 138 15.12 -5.35 -15.62
CA ASP A 138 14.42 -4.08 -15.86
C ASP A 138 13.58 -4.13 -17.16
N ALA A 139 14.04 -4.86 -18.18
CA ALA A 139 13.31 -5.03 -19.43
C ALA A 139 12.04 -5.88 -19.25
N GLU A 140 12.12 -6.97 -18.49
CA GLU A 140 10.97 -7.80 -18.13
C GLU A 140 9.92 -7.02 -17.33
N ILE A 141 10.36 -6.23 -16.35
CA ILE A 141 9.47 -5.40 -15.54
C ILE A 141 8.82 -4.31 -16.38
N MET A 142 9.57 -3.68 -17.29
CA MET A 142 9.01 -2.70 -18.23
C MET A 142 7.98 -3.35 -19.16
N SER A 143 8.30 -4.51 -19.74
CA SER A 143 7.40 -5.32 -20.59
C SER A 143 6.09 -5.65 -19.87
N PHE A 144 6.20 -6.11 -18.61
CA PHE A 144 5.05 -6.36 -17.75
C PHE A 144 4.22 -5.11 -17.50
N CYS A 145 4.84 -4.00 -17.07
CA CYS A 145 4.16 -2.74 -16.78
C CYS A 145 3.43 -2.17 -18.02
N GLN A 146 4.04 -2.30 -19.20
CA GLN A 146 3.43 -1.88 -20.46
C GLN A 146 2.20 -2.72 -20.80
N SER A 147 2.30 -4.06 -20.68
CA SER A 147 1.16 -4.96 -20.90
C SER A 147 0.03 -4.68 -19.91
N PHE A 148 0.36 -4.53 -18.63
CA PHE A 148 -0.60 -4.21 -17.56
C PHE A 148 -1.33 -2.90 -17.83
N MET A 149 -0.60 -1.83 -18.15
CA MET A 149 -1.19 -0.52 -18.43
C MET A 149 -1.97 -0.47 -19.74
N THR A 150 -1.67 -1.35 -20.71
CA THR A 150 -2.41 -1.44 -21.97
C THR A 150 -3.87 -1.84 -21.77
N GLU A 151 -4.20 -2.51 -20.67
CA GLU A 151 -5.60 -2.67 -20.26
C GLU A 151 -6.04 -1.66 -19.21
N LEU A 152 -5.22 -1.38 -18.19
CA LEU A 152 -5.64 -0.50 -17.08
C LEU A 152 -5.97 0.94 -17.52
N TYR A 153 -5.32 1.48 -18.56
CA TYR A 153 -5.43 2.91 -18.92
C TYR A 153 -6.88 3.38 -19.16
N ARG A 154 -7.75 2.50 -19.67
CA ARG A 154 -9.14 2.85 -20.03
C ARG A 154 -10.07 2.97 -18.82
N HIS A 155 -9.58 2.55 -17.64
CA HIS A 155 -10.34 2.53 -16.38
C HIS A 155 -9.86 3.61 -15.41
N ILE A 156 -8.73 4.27 -15.69
CA ILE A 156 -8.11 5.25 -14.81
C ILE A 156 -8.00 6.64 -15.45
N GLY A 157 -7.78 7.66 -14.63
CA GLY A 157 -7.76 9.06 -15.06
C GLY A 157 -7.71 9.99 -13.86
N GLU A 158 -7.28 11.23 -14.05
CA GLU A 158 -7.07 12.20 -12.97
C GLU A 158 -8.33 12.48 -12.12
N TYR A 159 -9.53 12.34 -12.71
CA TYR A 159 -10.82 12.47 -12.04
C TYR A 159 -11.57 11.14 -11.87
N THR A 160 -11.01 10.04 -12.36
CA THR A 160 -11.65 8.72 -12.30
C THR A 160 -11.00 7.88 -11.20
N ASP A 161 -9.74 7.52 -11.40
CA ASP A 161 -8.98 6.66 -10.50
C ASP A 161 -7.48 6.99 -10.63
N VAL A 162 -6.82 7.20 -9.49
CA VAL A 162 -5.42 7.62 -9.42
C VAL A 162 -4.60 6.58 -8.65
N PRO A 163 -3.99 5.59 -9.34
CA PRO A 163 -3.14 4.61 -8.68
C PRO A 163 -1.84 5.17 -8.08
N ALA A 164 -1.16 4.33 -7.30
CA ALA A 164 0.12 4.62 -6.67
C ALA A 164 0.98 3.35 -6.54
N GLY A 165 2.19 3.49 -6.00
CA GLY A 165 3.00 2.34 -5.59
C GLY A 165 2.46 1.61 -4.35
N ASP A 166 2.79 0.33 -4.24
CA ASP A 166 2.63 -0.55 -3.08
C ASP A 166 3.76 -1.62 -3.14
N ILE A 167 3.65 -2.74 -2.42
CA ILE A 167 4.64 -3.83 -2.46
C ILE A 167 4.85 -4.28 -3.92
N GLY A 168 6.11 -4.28 -4.36
CA GLY A 168 6.51 -4.66 -5.72
C GLY A 168 6.31 -3.57 -6.80
N VAL A 169 5.80 -2.39 -6.43
CA VAL A 169 5.59 -1.26 -7.35
C VAL A 169 6.19 0.02 -6.74
N GLY A 170 7.40 0.37 -7.18
CA GLY A 170 8.08 1.60 -6.80
C GLY A 170 8.06 2.66 -7.90
N ALA A 171 8.92 3.68 -7.78
CA ALA A 171 9.03 4.76 -8.75
C ALA A 171 9.40 4.27 -10.17
N ARG A 172 10.17 3.17 -10.27
CA ARG A 172 10.54 2.53 -11.53
C ARG A 172 9.30 2.02 -12.27
N GLU A 173 8.48 1.20 -11.60
CA GLU A 173 7.25 0.64 -12.18
C GLU A 173 6.24 1.75 -12.50
N ILE A 174 6.08 2.74 -11.60
CA ILE A 174 5.23 3.92 -11.87
C ILE A 174 5.71 4.68 -13.10
N GLY A 175 7.02 4.81 -13.30
CA GLY A 175 7.60 5.43 -14.50
C GLY A 175 7.25 4.67 -15.79
N TYR A 176 7.43 3.36 -15.82
CA TYR A 176 7.07 2.53 -16.98
C TYR A 176 5.58 2.58 -17.29
N MET A 177 4.74 2.49 -16.26
CA MET A 177 3.28 2.58 -16.40
C MET A 177 2.84 3.96 -16.86
N PHE A 178 3.38 5.04 -16.30
CA PHE A 178 3.06 6.41 -16.74
C PHE A 178 3.51 6.67 -18.18
N GLY A 179 4.68 6.16 -18.57
CA GLY A 179 5.18 6.23 -19.94
C GLY A 179 4.23 5.54 -20.94
N GLN A 180 3.77 4.33 -20.61
CA GLN A 180 2.81 3.61 -21.45
C GLN A 180 1.44 4.31 -21.49
N TYR A 181 0.96 4.81 -20.35
CA TYR A 181 -0.28 5.57 -20.28
C TYR A 181 -0.23 6.80 -21.21
N LYS A 182 0.85 7.60 -21.12
CA LYS A 182 1.05 8.76 -22.00
C LYS A 182 1.10 8.36 -23.48
N ARG A 183 1.75 7.24 -23.81
CA ARG A 183 1.86 6.75 -25.19
C ARG A 183 0.50 6.38 -25.78
N ILE A 184 -0.35 5.70 -25.01
CA ILE A 184 -1.67 5.23 -25.50
C ILE A 184 -2.66 6.39 -25.57
N THR A 185 -2.70 7.25 -24.54
CA THR A 185 -3.65 8.35 -24.46
C THR A 185 -3.25 9.57 -25.29
N ASN A 186 -1.97 9.66 -25.67
CA ASN A 186 -1.37 10.83 -26.31
C ASN A 186 -1.56 12.12 -25.49
N ARG A 187 -1.49 12.03 -24.16
CA ARG A 187 -1.72 13.15 -23.22
C ARG A 187 -0.72 13.14 -22.08
N PHE A 188 -0.28 14.34 -21.68
CA PHE A 188 0.51 14.51 -20.46
C PHE A 188 -0.40 14.71 -19.23
N GLU A 189 -1.17 13.68 -18.89
CA GLU A 189 -2.11 13.71 -17.76
C GLU A 189 -1.39 13.35 -16.46
N SER A 190 -0.64 14.31 -15.89
CA SER A 190 0.19 14.06 -14.71
C SER A 190 -0.60 13.57 -13.49
N GLY A 191 -1.88 13.92 -13.39
CA GLY A 191 -2.75 13.53 -12.28
C GLY A 191 -3.07 12.04 -12.20
N VAL A 192 -2.90 11.29 -13.30
CA VAL A 192 -3.31 9.87 -13.38
C VAL A 192 -2.56 8.94 -12.41
N LEU A 193 -1.32 9.27 -12.03
CA LEU A 193 -0.49 8.46 -11.13
C LEU A 193 0.23 9.31 -10.09
N THR A 194 0.35 8.77 -8.88
CA THR A 194 1.13 9.33 -7.77
C THR A 194 2.34 8.46 -7.45
N GLY A 195 3.36 9.01 -6.78
CA GLY A 195 4.66 8.33 -6.62
C GLY A 195 5.57 8.48 -7.84
N LYS A 196 5.35 9.54 -8.62
CA LYS A 196 6.17 9.91 -9.77
C LYS A 196 7.54 10.45 -9.34
N GLY A 197 8.52 10.40 -10.23
CA GLY A 197 9.82 11.04 -10.03
C GLY A 197 9.73 12.56 -10.13
N LEU A 198 10.61 13.27 -9.42
CA LEU A 198 10.56 14.72 -9.27
C LEU A 198 10.63 15.46 -10.63
N SER A 199 11.44 14.96 -11.57
CA SER A 199 11.60 15.57 -12.89
C SER A 199 10.38 15.42 -13.82
N TRP A 200 9.35 14.69 -13.41
CA TRP A 200 8.15 14.44 -14.23
C TRP A 200 6.86 14.47 -13.38
N GLY A 201 6.76 15.43 -12.47
CA GLY A 201 5.53 15.74 -11.72
C GLY A 201 5.36 14.97 -10.41
N GLY A 202 6.45 14.44 -9.85
CA GLY A 202 6.51 13.93 -8.49
C GLY A 202 6.48 15.06 -7.46
N SER A 203 6.13 14.71 -6.21
CA SER A 203 6.17 15.64 -5.08
C SER A 203 7.40 15.35 -4.22
N LEU A 204 8.04 16.41 -3.72
CA LEU A 204 8.96 16.31 -2.59
C LEU A 204 8.23 15.69 -1.39
N VAL A 205 8.98 15.06 -0.49
CA VAL A 205 8.47 14.38 0.72
C VAL A 205 7.66 13.11 0.41
N ARG A 206 7.31 12.81 -0.85
CA ARG A 206 6.48 11.64 -1.20
C ARG A 206 7.10 10.31 -0.77
N THR A 207 8.43 10.24 -0.83
CA THR A 207 9.22 9.05 -0.46
C THR A 207 9.17 8.84 1.05
N GLU A 208 9.29 9.91 1.82
CA GLU A 208 9.38 9.94 3.28
C GLU A 208 7.99 9.87 3.95
N ALA A 209 6.94 10.32 3.25
CA ALA A 209 5.64 10.67 3.80
C ALA A 209 5.03 9.63 4.74
N THR A 210 5.02 8.35 4.37
CA THR A 210 4.39 7.31 5.20
C THR A 210 5.20 7.05 6.47
N GLY A 211 6.53 6.97 6.37
CA GLY A 211 7.38 6.76 7.55
C GLY A 211 7.32 7.94 8.52
N TYR A 212 7.41 9.16 7.97
CA TYR A 212 7.32 10.40 8.74
C TYR A 212 5.94 10.55 9.38
N GLY A 213 4.87 10.30 8.63
CA GLY A 213 3.49 10.36 9.13
C GLY A 213 3.25 9.41 10.31
N THR A 214 3.76 8.18 10.25
CA THR A 214 3.69 7.23 11.37
C THR A 214 4.34 7.78 12.64
N ILE A 215 5.53 8.37 12.51
CA ILE A 215 6.24 8.95 13.67
C ILE A 215 5.55 10.21 14.19
N PHE A 216 5.04 11.07 13.31
CA PHE A 216 4.26 12.23 13.73
C PHE A 216 2.99 11.82 14.47
N PHE A 217 2.27 10.83 13.97
CA PHE A 217 1.08 10.31 14.66
C PHE A 217 1.43 9.71 16.03
N ALA A 218 2.48 8.90 16.11
CA ALA A 218 2.95 8.34 17.38
C ALA A 218 3.43 9.42 18.36
N ARG A 219 4.03 10.51 17.85
CA ARG A 219 4.45 11.67 18.67
C ARG A 219 3.24 12.33 19.31
N GLU A 220 2.18 12.59 18.54
CA GLU A 220 0.94 13.16 19.09
C GLU A 220 0.31 12.21 20.14
N GLN A 221 0.34 10.90 19.91
CA GLN A 221 -0.12 9.91 20.89
C GLN A 221 0.69 9.96 22.19
N LEU A 222 2.02 10.06 22.11
CA LEU A 222 2.90 10.20 23.28
C LEU A 222 2.62 11.51 24.04
N ALA A 223 2.38 12.60 23.31
CA ALA A 223 2.09 13.91 23.89
C ALA A 223 0.80 13.89 24.75
N THR A 224 -0.21 13.09 24.41
CA THR A 224 -1.42 12.90 25.25
C THR A 224 -1.11 12.33 26.64
N ARG A 225 0.09 11.76 26.83
CA ARG A 225 0.57 11.18 28.09
C ARG A 225 1.75 11.97 28.67
N GLY A 226 2.03 13.17 28.15
CA GLY A 226 3.17 13.99 28.57
C GLY A 226 4.53 13.36 28.26
N GLN A 227 4.62 12.57 27.18
CA GLN A 227 5.86 11.92 26.73
C GLN A 227 6.25 12.40 25.32
N ASP A 228 7.52 12.25 24.95
CA ASP A 228 8.08 12.54 23.63
C ASP A 228 8.96 11.38 23.11
N PHE A 229 9.74 11.57 22.05
CA PHE A 229 10.63 10.53 21.52
C PHE A 229 12.05 10.55 22.11
N GLU A 230 12.45 11.64 22.75
CA GLU A 230 13.83 11.87 23.20
C GLU A 230 14.27 10.76 24.17
N GLY A 231 15.39 10.10 23.86
CA GLY A 231 15.94 9.01 24.67
C GLY A 231 15.12 7.72 24.69
N LYS A 232 13.97 7.64 24.00
CA LYS A 232 13.17 6.40 23.95
C LYS A 232 13.82 5.37 23.03
N ARG A 233 13.68 4.11 23.42
CA ARG A 233 14.03 2.96 22.57
C ARG A 233 12.83 2.61 21.69
N VAL A 234 13.03 2.57 20.37
CA VAL A 234 11.99 2.31 19.39
C VAL A 234 12.31 1.02 18.65
N SER A 235 11.34 0.11 18.59
CA SER A 235 11.42 -1.09 17.75
C SER A 235 10.68 -0.81 16.44
N VAL A 236 11.31 -1.09 15.31
CA VAL A 236 10.70 -0.96 13.98
C VAL A 236 10.82 -2.30 13.26
N SER A 237 9.69 -2.88 12.87
CA SER A 237 9.67 -4.03 11.97
C SER A 237 9.79 -3.58 10.52
N GLY A 238 10.43 -4.39 9.68
CA GLY A 238 10.62 -4.10 8.27
C GLY A 238 11.90 -3.29 8.01
N SER A 239 12.24 -3.20 6.73
CA SER A 239 13.43 -2.50 6.23
C SER A 239 13.20 -1.94 4.82
N GLY A 240 11.92 -1.82 4.42
CA GLY A 240 11.52 -1.14 3.20
C GLY A 240 11.32 0.36 3.42
N ASN A 241 10.80 1.04 2.39
CA ASN A 241 10.60 2.48 2.38
C ASN A 241 9.97 3.03 3.66
N VAL A 242 8.80 2.50 4.07
CA VAL A 242 8.10 2.99 5.28
C VAL A 242 8.95 2.85 6.53
N ALA A 243 9.61 1.70 6.71
CA ALA A 243 10.43 1.43 7.89
C ALA A 243 11.63 2.37 7.94
N ILE A 244 12.39 2.49 6.85
CA ILE A 244 13.58 3.35 6.77
C ILE A 244 13.25 4.80 7.16
N PHE A 245 12.19 5.37 6.57
CA PHE A 245 11.84 6.77 6.86
C PHE A 245 11.15 6.95 8.22
N ALA A 246 10.52 5.91 8.78
CA ALA A 246 10.09 5.94 10.18
C ALA A 246 11.29 5.93 11.13
N MET A 247 12.33 5.13 10.85
CA MET A 247 13.56 5.13 11.63
C MET A 247 14.27 6.48 11.55
N GLU A 248 14.36 7.05 10.35
CA GLU A 248 14.92 8.39 10.12
C GLU A 248 14.25 9.45 10.99
N LYS A 249 12.92 9.56 10.91
CA LYS A 249 12.20 10.57 11.69
C LYS A 249 12.27 10.31 13.19
N ALA A 250 12.24 9.05 13.62
CA ALA A 250 12.36 8.71 15.03
C ALA A 250 13.75 9.13 15.58
N GLN A 251 14.82 8.84 14.84
CA GLN A 251 16.19 9.24 15.22
C GLN A 251 16.38 10.75 15.22
N GLU A 252 15.79 11.48 14.26
CA GLU A 252 15.79 12.96 14.26
C GLU A 252 15.11 13.56 15.49
N LEU A 253 14.11 12.87 16.05
CA LEU A 253 13.42 13.24 17.29
C LEU A 253 14.11 12.69 18.56
N GLY A 254 15.38 12.26 18.47
CA GLY A 254 16.18 11.82 19.62
C GLY A 254 15.92 10.39 20.09
N ALA A 255 15.13 9.60 19.36
CA ALA A 255 14.90 8.21 19.71
C ALA A 255 16.03 7.29 19.26
N ARG A 256 16.29 6.24 20.03
CA ARG A 256 17.17 5.15 19.63
C ARG A 256 16.35 4.02 19.00
N VAL A 257 16.38 3.93 17.68
CA VAL A 257 15.81 2.79 16.95
C VAL A 257 16.74 1.59 17.09
N VAL A 258 16.24 0.44 17.54
CA VAL A 258 17.07 -0.72 17.89
C VAL A 258 16.80 -1.99 17.08
N THR A 259 15.81 -2.00 16.19
CA THR A 259 15.48 -3.17 15.37
C THR A 259 15.14 -2.79 13.93
N ALA A 260 15.34 -3.75 13.03
CA ALA A 260 14.83 -3.75 11.66
C ALA A 260 14.63 -5.21 11.22
N SER A 261 13.77 -5.49 10.25
CA SER A 261 13.56 -6.86 9.76
C SER A 261 13.26 -6.94 8.27
N ASP A 262 13.37 -8.14 7.70
CA ASP A 262 12.77 -8.47 6.42
C ASP A 262 12.26 -9.91 6.43
N SER A 263 11.93 -10.46 5.27
CA SER A 263 11.41 -11.83 5.16
C SER A 263 12.41 -12.91 5.57
N SER A 264 13.71 -12.62 5.70
CA SER A 264 14.72 -13.60 6.12
C SER A 264 15.00 -13.61 7.61
N GLY A 265 14.63 -12.57 8.34
CA GLY A 265 14.90 -12.46 9.77
C GLY A 265 14.80 -11.03 10.32
N CYS A 266 15.24 -10.86 11.57
CA CYS A 266 15.27 -9.60 12.30
C CYS A 266 16.67 -9.32 12.84
N ILE A 267 17.05 -8.03 12.86
CA ILE A 267 18.24 -7.57 13.56
C ILE A 267 17.85 -6.81 14.83
N TYR A 268 18.74 -6.87 15.82
CA TYR A 268 18.71 -6.05 17.03
C TYR A 268 20.07 -5.39 17.23
N ASP A 269 20.10 -4.06 17.16
CA ASP A 269 21.27 -3.22 17.38
C ASP A 269 21.01 -2.38 18.66
N PRO A 270 21.58 -2.76 19.83
CA PRO A 270 21.34 -2.08 21.10
C PRO A 270 21.91 -0.64 21.13
N ASP A 271 22.90 -0.35 20.29
CA ASP A 271 23.53 0.97 20.19
C ASP A 271 22.76 1.89 19.24
N GLY A 272 21.97 1.29 18.34
CA GLY A 272 21.04 1.97 17.47
C GLY A 272 21.35 1.71 15.99
N ILE A 273 20.30 1.60 15.18
CA ILE A 273 20.41 1.32 13.74
C ILE A 273 21.19 2.43 13.04
N ASP A 274 22.25 2.04 12.33
CA ASP A 274 22.99 2.87 11.39
C ASP A 274 22.15 3.07 10.12
N LEU A 275 21.45 4.20 10.08
CA LEU A 275 20.48 4.45 9.03
C LEU A 275 21.13 4.56 7.64
N GLU A 276 22.33 5.12 7.54
CA GLU A 276 23.03 5.29 6.27
C GLU A 276 23.49 3.94 5.72
N LEU A 277 24.04 3.08 6.58
CA LEU A 277 24.35 1.70 6.20
C LEU A 277 23.09 0.95 5.76
N LEU A 278 21.98 1.08 6.50
CA LEU A 278 20.72 0.41 6.16
C LEU A 278 20.17 0.90 4.82
N LYS A 279 20.19 2.21 4.55
CA LYS A 279 19.77 2.79 3.26
C LYS A 279 20.65 2.28 2.11
N GLN A 280 21.96 2.21 2.29
CA GLN A 280 22.87 1.68 1.28
C GLN A 280 22.52 0.22 0.93
N VAL A 281 22.37 -0.63 1.95
CA VAL A 281 22.00 -2.04 1.76
C VAL A 281 20.63 -2.17 1.07
N LYS A 282 19.62 -1.42 1.52
CA LYS A 282 18.23 -1.64 1.10
C LYS A 282 17.79 -0.86 -0.14
N LEU A 283 18.20 0.38 -0.28
CA LEU A 283 17.76 1.27 -1.36
C LEU A 283 18.67 1.23 -2.58
N VAL A 284 19.98 1.04 -2.38
CA VAL A 284 20.97 1.03 -3.48
C VAL A 284 21.24 -0.40 -3.92
N GLU A 285 21.71 -1.26 -3.01
CA GLU A 285 22.18 -2.61 -3.35
C GLU A 285 21.05 -3.64 -3.42
N ARG A 286 19.89 -3.33 -2.83
CA ARG A 286 18.72 -4.23 -2.72
C ARG A 286 19.06 -5.55 -2.01
N GLY A 287 19.93 -5.47 -1.01
CA GLY A 287 20.39 -6.59 -0.18
C GLY A 287 19.39 -7.05 0.88
N ARG A 288 19.81 -8.08 1.63
CA ARG A 288 19.09 -8.67 2.76
C ARG A 288 19.45 -7.98 4.07
N ILE A 289 18.61 -8.16 5.09
CA ILE A 289 18.86 -7.55 6.40
C ILE A 289 20.08 -8.18 7.09
N VAL A 290 20.42 -9.42 6.76
CA VAL A 290 21.66 -10.06 7.22
C VAL A 290 22.92 -9.33 6.70
N ASP A 291 22.88 -8.77 5.48
CA ASP A 291 23.99 -8.00 4.92
C ASP A 291 24.29 -6.74 5.75
N TYR A 292 23.26 -6.15 6.37
CA TYR A 292 23.46 -5.05 7.34
C TYR A 292 24.18 -5.58 8.59
N ALA A 293 23.72 -6.70 9.16
CA ALA A 293 24.31 -7.25 10.38
C ALA A 293 25.79 -7.61 10.18
N ASP A 294 26.11 -8.26 9.07
CA ASP A 294 27.48 -8.66 8.71
C ASP A 294 28.41 -7.44 8.57
N ARG A 295 27.91 -6.33 7.98
CA ARG A 295 28.70 -5.11 7.79
C ARG A 295 28.80 -4.25 9.05
N ARG A 296 27.72 -4.18 9.84
CA ARG A 296 27.69 -3.44 11.10
C ARG A 296 28.62 -4.08 12.13
N GLY A 297 28.73 -5.41 12.12
CA GLY A 297 29.72 -6.14 12.89
C GLY A 297 29.32 -6.33 14.36
N ARG A 298 30.29 -6.14 15.28
CA ARG A 298 30.11 -6.49 16.70
C ARG A 298 29.02 -5.63 17.36
N GLY A 299 28.13 -6.29 18.09
CA GLY A 299 27.06 -5.65 18.86
C GLY A 299 25.67 -5.86 18.27
N VAL A 300 25.57 -6.21 16.98
CA VAL A 300 24.28 -6.54 16.34
C VAL A 300 23.98 -8.03 16.46
N GLU A 301 22.77 -8.35 16.90
CA GLU A 301 22.23 -9.70 16.86
C GLU A 301 21.37 -9.87 15.61
N TYR A 302 21.59 -10.93 14.84
CA TYR A 302 20.69 -11.38 13.77
C TYR A 302 19.94 -12.63 14.22
N ARG A 303 18.63 -12.68 13.96
CA ARG A 303 17.76 -13.83 14.22
C ARG A 303 17.00 -14.17 12.94
N SER A 304 17.22 -15.38 12.42
CA SER A 304 16.51 -15.93 11.25
C SER A 304 15.09 -16.34 11.58
#